data_AF-A0A0R3WVA2-F1
#
_entry.id   AF-A0A0R3WVA2-F1
#
_cell.length_a   1.000
_cell.length_b   1.000
_cell.length_c   1.000
_cell.angle_alpha   90.00
_cell.angle_beta   90.00
_cell.angle_gamma   90.00
#
_symmetry.space_group_name_H-M   'P 1'
#
loop_
_entity.id
_entity.type
_entity.pdbx_description
1 polymer ?
#
loop_
_entity_poly.entity_id
_entity_poly.type
_entity_poly.pdbx_seq_one_letter_code
_entity_poly.pdbx_strand_id
1 'polypeptide(L)'
;MSALSATYDVVDFEEQEVHLPEPIVAVDGALVHQLLIMHRFDINHVEGDFVFQLHPNHTATCPQYLVVARFAIPPSLQVVDEYGAFYWAMLPSSTSVCRNVSNSAEWQHIYALHIHSHVLSKLKEEAAVRTKGVQMRAEELHLLYIGYRQLTAHELDHYDEATAPPVPYPFRDQINTTAYVSAFMPSCLYIVPGEDAWRSGGCKVSSSSNNSLLVVPLCHNFEQECSQLEGMMLTRFLFSPLLHNH
;
A
#
# COMPACT_ATOMS: atom_id res chain seq x y z
N MET A 1 42.81 -1.04 -8.98
CA MET A 1 41.61 -1.13 -9.84
C MET A 1 40.41 -0.89 -8.97
N SER A 2 39.70 0.18 -9.26
CA SER A 2 38.70 0.80 -8.38
C SER A 2 37.45 -0.07 -8.28
N ALA A 3 37.04 -0.41 -7.05
CA ALA A 3 35.71 -0.93 -6.78
C ALA A 3 34.72 0.24 -6.87
N LEU A 4 33.92 0.26 -7.93
CA LEU A 4 32.78 1.17 -8.04
C LEU A 4 31.64 0.55 -7.23
N SER A 5 31.40 1.12 -6.05
CA SER A 5 30.21 0.86 -5.25
C SER A 5 29.02 1.49 -5.96
N ALA A 6 28.18 0.67 -6.61
CA ALA A 6 26.89 1.12 -7.10
C ALA A 6 25.93 1.25 -5.91
N THR A 7 25.51 2.48 -5.62
CA THR A 7 24.40 2.79 -4.73
C THR A 7 23.10 2.42 -5.43
N TYR A 8 22.42 1.40 -4.92
CA TYR A 8 21.06 1.07 -5.30
C TYR A 8 20.10 1.84 -4.40
N ASP A 9 19.11 2.52 -4.98
CA ASP A 9 17.95 3.01 -4.23
C ASP A 9 17.05 1.81 -3.92
N VAL A 10 17.45 1.01 -2.92
CA VAL A 10 16.54 0.11 -2.24
C VAL A 10 15.57 1.01 -1.49
N VAL A 11 14.33 1.09 -1.94
CA VAL A 11 13.27 1.72 -1.13
C VAL A 11 13.00 0.74 0.01
N ASP A 12 13.74 0.93 1.10
CA ASP A 12 13.62 0.13 2.31
C ASP A 12 12.33 0.56 3.01
N PHE A 13 11.28 -0.24 2.87
CA PHE A 13 10.05 -0.06 3.60
C PHE A 13 10.16 -0.84 4.89
N GLU A 14 10.58 -0.15 5.95
CA GLU A 14 10.75 -0.75 7.27
C GLU A 14 9.43 -1.33 7.80
N GLU A 15 9.57 -2.48 8.43
CA GLU A 15 8.55 -3.09 9.27
C GLU A 15 8.25 -2.14 10.45
N GLN A 16 7.05 -1.54 10.51
CA GLN A 16 6.69 -0.61 11.59
C GLN A 16 5.51 -1.09 12.44
N GLU A 17 5.79 -1.48 13.69
CA GLU A 17 4.78 -1.59 14.73
C GLU A 17 4.49 -0.19 15.31
N VAL A 18 3.25 0.27 15.16
CA VAL A 18 2.84 1.59 15.67
C VAL A 18 2.18 1.42 17.04
N HIS A 19 2.70 2.12 18.04
CA HIS A 19 2.01 2.34 19.30
C HIS A 19 1.12 3.58 19.21
N LEU A 20 -0.11 3.47 19.72
CA LEU A 20 -1.04 4.59 19.77
C LEU A 20 -0.50 5.68 20.70
N PRO A 21 -0.48 6.95 20.28
CA PRO A 21 -0.12 8.03 21.18
C PRO A 21 -1.17 8.18 22.29
N GLU A 22 -0.75 8.72 23.44
CA GLU A 22 -1.69 9.04 24.51
C GLU A 22 -2.75 10.05 24.00
N PRO A 23 -4.03 9.90 24.38
CA PRO A 23 -5.09 10.80 23.94
C PRO A 23 -4.77 12.25 24.33
N ILE A 24 -4.79 13.14 23.33
CA ILE A 24 -4.51 14.56 23.52
C ILE A 24 -5.76 15.25 24.05
N VAL A 25 -5.62 16.09 25.06
CA VAL A 25 -6.72 16.92 25.60
C VAL A 25 -6.54 18.35 25.11
N ALA A 26 -7.56 18.90 24.47
CA ALA A 26 -7.60 20.27 24.02
C ALA A 26 -7.66 21.25 25.20
N VAL A 27 -7.41 22.54 24.93
CA VAL A 27 -7.35 23.59 25.96
C VAL A 27 -8.68 23.74 26.74
N ASP A 28 -9.80 23.38 26.13
CA ASP A 28 -11.14 23.38 26.70
C ASP A 28 -11.49 22.08 27.47
N GLY A 29 -10.54 21.14 27.59
CA GLY A 29 -10.75 19.85 28.25
C GLY A 29 -11.38 18.78 27.36
N ALA A 30 -11.66 19.06 26.08
CA ALA A 30 -12.18 18.07 25.16
C ALA A 30 -11.09 17.10 24.70
N LEU A 31 -11.43 15.81 24.56
CA LEU A 31 -10.53 14.82 23.95
C LEU A 31 -10.39 15.09 22.44
N VAL A 32 -9.15 15.19 21.97
CA VAL A 32 -8.81 15.23 20.55
C VAL A 32 -8.79 13.79 20.04
N HIS A 33 -9.72 13.48 19.14
CA HIS A 33 -9.90 12.12 18.63
C HIS A 33 -8.97 11.87 17.44
N GLN A 34 -8.08 10.88 17.56
CA GLN A 34 -7.31 10.39 16.43
C GLN A 34 -8.16 9.40 15.62
N LEU A 35 -8.56 9.79 14.40
CA LEU A 35 -9.40 8.95 13.55
C LEU A 35 -8.61 7.94 12.70
N LEU A 36 -7.32 8.17 12.48
CA LEU A 36 -6.46 7.33 11.64
C LEU A 36 -5.07 7.19 12.26
N ILE A 37 -4.52 5.99 12.19
CA ILE A 37 -3.08 5.74 12.32
C ILE A 37 -2.45 6.03 10.96
N MET A 38 -1.52 6.98 10.92
CA MET A 38 -0.99 7.53 9.66
C MET A 38 0.45 7.08 9.41
N HIS A 39 0.70 6.56 8.21
CA HIS A 39 2.03 6.28 7.67
C HIS A 39 2.34 7.24 6.51
N ARG A 40 3.63 7.43 6.26
CA ARG A 40 4.14 8.23 5.15
C ARG A 40 5.16 7.42 4.36
N PHE A 41 5.08 7.51 3.04
CA PHE A 41 5.94 6.80 2.10
C PHE A 41 6.45 7.79 1.04
N ASP A 42 7.76 7.80 0.78
CA ASP A 42 8.31 8.59 -0.31
C ASP A 42 8.19 7.82 -1.63
N ILE A 43 7.36 8.32 -2.55
CA ILE A 43 7.10 7.72 -3.86
C ILE A 43 7.51 8.71 -4.96
N ASN A 44 8.80 8.74 -5.22
CA ASN A 44 9.41 9.58 -6.26
C ASN A 44 8.97 9.14 -7.67
N HIS A 45 8.97 7.83 -7.96
CA HIS A 45 8.64 7.26 -9.26
C HIS A 45 7.42 6.35 -9.19
N VAL A 46 6.46 6.54 -10.12
CA VAL A 46 5.21 5.76 -10.19
C VAL A 46 5.29 4.78 -11.37
N GLU A 47 6.30 3.91 -11.35
CA GLU A 47 6.55 2.95 -12.43
C GLU A 47 5.91 1.57 -12.19
N GLY A 48 5.37 1.35 -10.99
CA GLY A 48 4.75 0.09 -10.57
C GLY A 48 3.52 0.31 -9.69
N ASP A 49 2.85 -0.80 -9.40
CA ASP A 49 1.78 -0.81 -8.41
C ASP A 49 2.37 -0.58 -7.02
N PHE A 50 1.60 0.04 -6.13
CA PHE A 50 1.96 0.19 -4.73
C PHE A 50 1.09 -0.74 -3.88
N VAL A 51 1.72 -1.50 -2.99
CA VAL A 51 1.05 -2.43 -2.09
C VAL A 51 1.23 -1.96 -0.66
N PHE A 52 0.12 -1.80 0.06
CA PHE A 52 0.10 -1.54 1.49
C PHE A 52 -0.54 -2.73 2.20
N GLN A 53 0.18 -3.37 3.10
CA GLN A 53 -0.18 -4.62 3.72
C GLN A 53 -0.40 -4.41 5.22
N LEU A 54 -1.61 -4.71 5.69
CA LEU A 54 -1.91 -4.80 7.11
C LEU A 54 -1.67 -6.22 7.60
N HIS A 55 -1.15 -6.32 8.83
CA HIS A 55 -0.94 -7.57 9.55
C HIS A 55 -1.66 -7.48 10.90
N PRO A 56 -2.96 -7.83 10.95
CA PRO A 56 -3.73 -7.78 12.19
C PRO A 56 -3.19 -8.75 13.24
N ASN A 57 -3.07 -8.30 14.48
CA ASN A 57 -2.63 -9.15 15.60
C ASN A 57 -3.57 -10.35 15.86
N HIS A 58 -4.86 -10.22 15.51
CA HIS A 58 -5.90 -11.20 15.81
C HIS A 58 -6.82 -11.45 14.61
N THR A 59 -6.32 -12.17 13.59
CA THR A 59 -7.09 -12.51 12.37
C THR A 59 -8.32 -13.38 12.61
N ALA A 60 -8.36 -14.15 13.71
CA ALA A 60 -9.51 -14.99 14.08
C ALA A 60 -10.82 -14.22 14.26
N THR A 61 -10.74 -12.91 14.56
CA THR A 61 -11.93 -12.04 14.72
C THR A 61 -12.40 -11.41 13.40
N CYS A 62 -11.69 -11.66 12.29
CA CYS A 62 -11.90 -11.00 11.01
C CYS A 62 -12.05 -9.47 11.16
N PRO A 63 -11.05 -8.78 11.74
CA PRO A 63 -11.10 -7.33 11.84
C PRO A 63 -11.24 -6.71 10.45
N GLN A 64 -12.03 -5.66 10.33
CA GLN A 64 -12.12 -4.87 9.10
C GLN A 64 -11.51 -3.50 9.31
N TYR A 65 -10.85 -2.97 8.30
CA TYR A 65 -10.14 -1.70 8.36
C TYR A 65 -10.62 -0.75 7.26
N LEU A 66 -10.83 0.51 7.62
CA LEU A 66 -10.89 1.59 6.65
C LEU A 66 -9.46 2.07 6.41
N VAL A 67 -9.04 2.04 5.14
CA VAL A 67 -7.76 2.58 4.70
C VAL A 67 -8.01 3.74 3.76
N VAL A 68 -7.29 4.84 3.94
CA VAL A 68 -7.36 6.04 3.11
C VAL A 68 -5.96 6.48 2.68
N ALA A 69 -5.82 7.03 1.48
CA ALA A 69 -4.53 7.43 0.93
C ALA A 69 -4.60 8.75 0.15
N ARG A 70 -3.60 9.62 0.33
CA ARG A 70 -3.46 10.89 -0.42
C ARG A 70 -2.01 11.36 -0.49
N PHE A 71 -1.63 11.98 -1.61
CA PHE A 71 -0.32 12.60 -1.78
C PHE A 71 -0.25 14.01 -1.19
N ALA A 72 0.96 14.43 -0.82
CA ALA A 72 1.35 15.78 -0.38
C ALA A 72 0.77 16.26 0.96
N ILE A 73 -0.54 16.09 1.18
CA ILE A 73 -1.21 16.48 2.40
C ILE A 73 -1.97 15.28 2.99
N PRO A 74 -1.75 14.92 4.27
CA PRO A 74 -2.43 13.80 4.91
C PRO A 74 -3.95 13.89 4.78
N PRO A 75 -4.67 12.79 4.48
CA PRO A 75 -6.13 12.80 4.42
C PRO A 75 -6.73 13.05 5.81
N SER A 76 -7.79 13.87 5.86
CA SER A 76 -8.57 14.11 7.08
C SER A 76 -9.99 13.59 6.91
N LEU A 77 -10.42 12.79 7.89
CA LEU A 77 -11.80 12.31 7.99
C LEU A 77 -12.70 13.24 8.80
N GLN A 78 -12.16 14.31 9.39
CA GLN A 78 -12.93 15.18 10.29
C GLN A 78 -13.65 16.31 9.56
N VAL A 79 -13.08 16.80 8.46
CA VAL A 79 -13.54 17.97 7.74
C VAL A 79 -13.33 17.77 6.25
N VAL A 80 -14.25 18.29 5.45
CA VAL A 80 -14.02 18.41 4.01
C VAL A 80 -12.99 19.51 3.81
N ASP A 81 -11.85 19.17 3.21
CA ASP A 81 -10.78 20.11 2.91
C ASP A 81 -10.74 20.45 1.41
N GLU A 82 -9.95 21.48 1.06
CA GLU A 82 -9.81 21.96 -0.33
C GLU A 82 -8.75 21.19 -1.13
N TYR A 83 -8.11 20.18 -0.51
CA TYR A 83 -6.95 19.47 -1.06
C TYR A 83 -7.34 18.25 -1.92
N GLY A 84 -8.63 18.09 -2.19
CA GLY A 84 -9.16 17.08 -3.10
C GLY A 84 -9.55 15.78 -2.41
N ALA A 85 -10.11 14.86 -3.21
CA ALA A 85 -10.52 13.57 -2.71
C ALA A 85 -9.30 12.72 -2.33
N PHE A 86 -9.50 11.80 -1.39
CA PHE A 86 -8.53 10.76 -1.08
C PHE A 86 -9.02 9.42 -1.63
N TYR A 87 -8.07 8.55 -1.96
CA TYR A 87 -8.37 7.15 -2.24
C TYR A 87 -8.77 6.45 -0.95
N TRP A 88 -9.67 5.49 -1.01
CA TRP A 88 -10.10 4.74 0.15
C TRP A 88 -10.46 3.30 -0.22
N ALA A 89 -10.37 2.39 0.75
CA ALA A 89 -10.80 1.01 0.62
C ALA A 89 -11.15 0.40 1.98
N MET A 90 -11.92 -0.68 1.94
CA MET A 90 -12.11 -1.59 3.07
C MET A 90 -11.21 -2.81 2.95
N LEU A 91 -10.52 -3.17 4.02
CA LEU A 91 -9.65 -4.35 4.12
C LEU A 91 -10.07 -5.24 5.31
N PRO A 92 -10.58 -6.47 5.07
CA PRO A 92 -11.07 -6.94 3.79
C PRO A 92 -12.24 -6.08 3.29
N SER A 93 -12.57 -6.21 2.00
CA SER A 93 -13.72 -5.52 1.40
C SER A 93 -15.04 -5.86 2.09
N SER A 94 -15.15 -7.08 2.63
CA SER A 94 -16.22 -7.49 3.54
C SER A 94 -15.74 -8.52 4.55
N THR A 95 -16.33 -8.53 5.75
CA THR A 95 -16.06 -9.56 6.77
C THR A 95 -16.45 -10.97 6.29
N SER A 96 -17.34 -11.06 5.30
CA SER A 96 -17.76 -12.33 4.70
C SER A 96 -16.61 -13.06 3.99
N VAL A 97 -15.60 -12.33 3.50
CA VAL A 97 -14.43 -12.87 2.80
C VAL A 97 -13.63 -13.83 3.69
N CYS A 98 -13.50 -13.51 4.98
CA CYS A 98 -12.76 -14.34 5.96
C CYS A 98 -13.28 -15.78 6.09
N ARG A 99 -14.54 -16.04 5.74
CA ARG A 99 -15.12 -17.40 5.82
C ARG A 99 -14.51 -18.37 4.81
N ASN A 100 -13.97 -17.83 3.72
CA ASN A 100 -13.42 -18.62 2.62
C ASN A 100 -11.89 -18.70 2.64
N VAL A 101 -11.25 -18.10 3.66
CA VAL A 101 -9.80 -18.09 3.79
C VAL A 101 -9.34 -19.37 4.46
N SER A 102 -8.49 -20.11 3.75
CA SER A 102 -8.04 -21.45 4.14
C SER A 102 -6.59 -21.50 4.62
N ASN A 103 -5.77 -20.52 4.24
CA ASN A 103 -4.33 -20.50 4.51
C ASN A 103 -3.79 -19.10 4.80
N SER A 104 -2.55 -19.02 5.29
CA SER A 104 -1.91 -17.76 5.71
C SER A 104 -1.64 -16.78 4.57
N ALA A 105 -1.38 -17.26 3.35
CA ALA A 105 -1.14 -16.38 2.20
C ALA A 105 -2.43 -15.69 1.74
N GLU A 106 -3.56 -16.41 1.76
CA GLU A 106 -4.87 -15.82 1.52
C GLU A 106 -5.24 -14.80 2.61
N TRP A 107 -4.87 -15.06 3.87
CA TRP A 107 -5.04 -14.08 4.95
C TRP A 107 -4.26 -12.80 4.68
N GLN A 108 -3.00 -12.89 4.26
CA GLN A 108 -2.23 -11.71 3.86
C GLN A 108 -2.92 -10.99 2.69
N HIS A 109 -3.35 -11.72 1.67
CA HIS A 109 -3.95 -11.10 0.49
C HIS A 109 -5.19 -10.25 0.80
N ILE A 110 -6.09 -10.72 1.68
CA ILE A 110 -7.32 -9.98 1.99
C ILE A 110 -7.09 -8.71 2.83
N TYR A 111 -5.90 -8.57 3.42
CA TYR A 111 -5.45 -7.38 4.17
C TYR A 111 -4.47 -6.52 3.38
N ALA A 112 -4.35 -6.75 2.07
CA ALA A 112 -3.52 -5.96 1.18
C ALA A 112 -4.35 -4.94 0.38
N LEU A 113 -3.94 -3.67 0.41
CA LEU A 113 -4.40 -2.65 -0.50
C LEU A 113 -3.45 -2.57 -1.70
N HIS A 114 -3.95 -2.88 -2.89
CA HIS A 114 -3.24 -2.70 -4.14
C HIS A 114 -3.68 -1.38 -4.81
N ILE A 115 -2.76 -0.44 -4.97
CA ILE A 115 -2.98 0.81 -5.72
C ILE A 115 -2.22 0.70 -7.04
N HIS A 116 -2.94 0.54 -8.13
CA HIS A 116 -2.33 0.41 -9.44
C HIS A 116 -1.59 1.69 -9.87
N SER A 117 -0.51 1.54 -10.64
CA SER A 117 0.34 2.66 -11.10
C SER A 117 -0.45 3.82 -11.75
N HIS A 118 -1.49 3.52 -12.51
CA HIS A 118 -2.34 4.55 -13.14
C HIS A 118 -3.19 5.32 -12.11
N VAL A 119 -3.68 4.65 -11.05
CA VAL A 119 -4.38 5.30 -9.94
C VAL A 119 -3.40 6.15 -9.14
N LEU A 120 -2.22 5.61 -8.85
CA LEU A 120 -1.18 6.29 -8.09
C LEU A 120 -0.70 7.56 -8.82
N SER A 121 -0.52 7.49 -10.13
CA SER A 121 -0.18 8.65 -10.98
C SER A 121 -1.28 9.72 -10.91
N LYS A 122 -2.55 9.33 -11.02
CA LYS A 122 -3.69 10.25 -10.94
C LYS A 122 -3.76 10.96 -9.58
N LEU A 123 -3.54 10.23 -8.49
CA LEU A 123 -3.52 10.81 -7.14
C LEU A 123 -2.38 11.82 -6.98
N LYS A 124 -1.20 11.52 -7.53
CA LYS A 124 -0.03 12.40 -7.50
C LYS A 124 -0.26 13.67 -8.33
N GLU A 125 -0.84 13.55 -9.52
CA GLU A 125 -1.21 14.68 -10.38
C GLU A 125 -2.26 15.57 -9.72
N GLU A 126 -3.32 14.98 -9.13
CA GLU A 126 -4.35 15.74 -8.42
C GLU A 126 -3.74 16.52 -7.24
N ALA A 127 -2.89 15.88 -6.44
CA ALA A 127 -2.20 16.54 -5.34
C ALA A 127 -1.37 17.75 -5.83
N ALA A 128 -0.57 17.58 -6.88
CA ALA A 128 0.24 18.67 -7.44
C ALA A 128 -0.60 19.86 -7.93
N VAL A 129 -1.80 19.61 -8.48
CA VAL A 129 -2.72 20.68 -8.89
C VAL A 129 -3.31 21.38 -7.67
N ARG A 130 -3.75 20.62 -6.66
CA ARG A 130 -4.42 21.12 -5.46
C ARG A 130 -3.49 21.87 -4.51
N THR A 131 -2.20 21.55 -4.51
CA THR A 131 -1.20 22.18 -3.63
C THR A 131 -0.40 23.31 -4.28
N LYS A 132 -0.67 23.67 -5.54
CA LYS A 132 0.09 24.69 -6.30
C LYS A 132 0.21 26.06 -5.61
N GLY A 133 -0.75 26.43 -4.77
CA GLY A 133 -0.75 27.68 -4.00
C GLY A 133 -0.18 27.57 -2.58
N VAL A 134 0.16 26.36 -2.14
CA VAL A 134 0.73 26.09 -0.81
C VAL A 134 2.24 26.09 -0.93
N GLN A 135 2.92 26.80 -0.02
CA GLN A 135 4.37 26.75 0.05
C GLN A 135 4.81 25.37 0.58
N MET A 136 5.25 24.50 -0.31
CA MET A 136 5.72 23.15 -0.01
C MET A 136 7.10 22.92 -0.62
N ARG A 137 7.89 22.02 -0.01
CA ARG A 137 9.13 21.54 -0.62
C ARG A 137 8.83 20.52 -1.71
N ALA A 138 9.73 20.39 -2.67
CA ALA A 138 9.54 19.46 -3.79
C ALA A 138 9.41 18.00 -3.30
N GLU A 139 10.19 17.62 -2.27
CA GLU A 139 10.13 16.27 -1.70
C GLU A 139 8.77 15.97 -1.05
N GLU A 140 8.09 16.99 -0.52
CA GLU A 140 6.79 16.82 0.14
C GLU A 140 5.69 16.44 -0.86
N LEU A 141 5.84 16.80 -2.14
CA LEU A 141 4.90 16.41 -3.21
C LEU A 141 5.00 14.92 -3.58
N HIS A 142 6.07 14.24 -3.15
CA HIS A 142 6.28 12.81 -3.41
C HIS A 142 5.82 11.93 -2.24
N LEU A 143 5.42 12.54 -1.13
CA LEU A 143 4.93 11.81 0.04
C LEU A 143 3.51 11.31 -0.17
N LEU A 144 3.34 9.99 -0.17
CA LEU A 144 2.05 9.32 -0.03
C LEU A 144 1.75 9.10 1.46
N TYR A 145 0.66 9.67 1.93
CA TYR A 145 0.13 9.42 3.26
C TYR A 145 -0.92 8.33 3.18
N ILE A 146 -0.79 7.29 3.99
CA ILE A 146 -1.79 6.23 4.14
C ILE A 146 -2.22 6.16 5.60
N GLY A 147 -3.51 6.40 5.83
CA GLY A 147 -4.13 6.29 7.14
C GLY A 147 -4.99 5.04 7.22
N TYR A 148 -4.96 4.33 8.35
CA TYR A 148 -5.91 3.26 8.60
C TYR A 148 -6.55 3.36 9.99
N ARG A 149 -7.72 2.74 10.13
CA ARG A 149 -8.34 2.44 11.42
C ARG A 149 -9.06 1.10 11.37
N GLN A 150 -9.05 0.37 12.48
CA GLN A 150 -9.95 -0.77 12.62
C GLN A 150 -11.38 -0.27 12.85
N LEU A 151 -12.34 -0.92 12.20
CA LEU A 151 -13.76 -0.65 12.35
C LEU A 151 -14.30 -1.28 13.63
N THR A 152 -15.20 -0.55 14.29
CA THR A 152 -16.00 -1.09 15.40
C THR A 152 -17.08 -2.04 14.89
N ALA A 153 -17.69 -2.82 15.78
CA ALA A 153 -18.75 -3.75 15.42
C ALA A 153 -19.96 -3.10 14.72
N HIS A 154 -20.22 -1.81 14.96
CA HIS A 154 -21.30 -1.05 14.33
C HIS A 154 -20.94 -0.53 12.93
N GLU A 155 -19.65 -0.53 12.58
CA GLU A 155 -19.11 -0.03 11.32
C GLU A 155 -18.89 -1.14 10.27
N LEU A 156 -18.84 -2.41 10.71
CA LEU A 156 -18.52 -3.54 9.84
C LEU A 156 -19.48 -3.62 8.65
N ASP A 157 -18.91 -3.83 7.46
CA ASP A 157 -19.62 -3.95 6.18
C ASP A 157 -20.54 -2.76 5.85
N HIS A 158 -20.33 -1.59 6.46
CA HIS A 158 -21.19 -0.41 6.25
C HIS A 158 -20.92 0.32 4.93
N TYR A 159 -19.72 0.15 4.36
CA TYR A 159 -19.26 0.87 3.18
C TYR A 159 -18.73 -0.10 2.13
N ASP A 160 -19.00 0.23 0.87
CA ASP A 160 -18.62 -0.55 -0.31
C ASP A 160 -18.44 0.37 -1.52
N GLU A 161 -18.16 -0.19 -2.70
CA GLU A 161 -17.96 0.60 -3.93
C GLU A 161 -19.12 1.54 -4.27
N ALA A 162 -20.35 1.23 -3.84
CA ALA A 162 -21.53 2.06 -4.06
C ALA A 162 -21.73 3.10 -2.94
N THR A 163 -21.22 2.82 -1.74
CA THR A 163 -21.46 3.59 -0.52
C THR A 163 -20.12 3.98 0.13
N ALA A 164 -19.57 5.10 -0.32
CA ALA A 164 -18.31 5.60 0.23
C ALA A 164 -18.46 6.13 1.67
N PRO A 165 -17.42 6.03 2.51
CA PRO A 165 -17.36 6.70 3.80
C PRO A 165 -17.61 8.21 3.68
N PRO A 166 -18.58 8.79 4.39
CA PRO A 166 -18.84 10.21 4.34
C PRO A 166 -17.73 10.99 5.07
N VAL A 167 -17.54 12.25 4.65
CA VAL A 167 -16.71 13.23 5.34
C VAL A 167 -17.60 14.43 5.70
N PRO A 168 -17.75 14.81 6.98
CA PRO A 168 -17.10 14.24 8.16
C PRO A 168 -17.48 12.79 8.48
N TYR A 169 -16.49 12.01 8.90
CA TYR A 169 -16.67 10.63 9.30
C TYR A 169 -17.42 10.54 10.64
N PRO A 170 -18.51 9.75 10.72
CA PRO A 170 -19.41 9.79 11.86
C PRO A 170 -18.86 9.05 13.08
N PHE A 171 -17.97 8.07 12.88
CA PHE A 171 -17.45 7.25 13.97
C PHE A 171 -16.17 7.85 14.54
N ARG A 172 -16.27 8.36 15.76
CA ARG A 172 -15.19 9.09 16.45
C ARG A 172 -14.57 8.30 17.60
N ASP A 173 -14.93 7.03 17.74
CA ASP A 173 -14.37 6.17 18.77
C ASP A 173 -12.83 6.15 18.70
N GLN A 174 -12.20 6.17 19.87
CA GLN A 174 -10.74 6.10 19.97
C GLN A 174 -10.25 4.78 19.38
N ILE A 175 -9.19 4.85 18.58
CA ILE A 175 -8.53 3.65 18.08
C ILE A 175 -7.86 2.97 19.27
N ASN A 176 -8.21 1.71 19.52
CA ASN A 176 -7.70 0.92 20.64
C ASN A 176 -6.88 -0.29 20.18
N THR A 177 -6.87 -0.57 18.88
CA THR A 177 -6.14 -1.66 18.25
C THR A 177 -5.33 -1.13 17.08
N THR A 178 -4.10 -1.62 16.98
CA THR A 178 -3.19 -1.36 15.87
C THR A 178 -3.00 -2.64 15.06
N ALA A 179 -2.45 -2.49 13.87
CA ALA A 179 -1.94 -3.58 13.06
C ALA A 179 -0.49 -3.28 12.72
N TYR A 180 0.30 -4.34 12.59
CA TYR A 180 1.62 -4.23 12.00
C TYR A 180 1.47 -3.93 10.50
N VAL A 181 2.39 -3.15 9.90
CA VAL A 181 2.25 -2.65 8.53
C VAL A 181 3.54 -2.86 7.74
N SER A 182 3.40 -3.36 6.51
CA SER A 182 4.45 -3.32 5.50
C SER A 182 3.94 -2.67 4.21
N ALA A 183 4.84 -2.11 3.41
CA ALA A 183 4.51 -1.53 2.11
C ALA A 183 5.61 -1.86 1.11
N PHE A 184 5.29 -1.97 -0.18
CA PHE A 184 6.28 -2.24 -1.22
C PHE A 184 5.73 -1.91 -2.61
N MET A 185 6.64 -1.69 -3.56
CA MET A 185 6.31 -1.55 -4.98
C MET A 185 6.92 -2.73 -5.75
N PRO A 186 6.13 -3.74 -6.15
CA PRO A 186 6.66 -4.88 -6.88
C PRO A 186 7.24 -4.45 -8.23
N SER A 187 8.39 -5.02 -8.58
CA SER A 187 9.05 -4.83 -9.87
C SER A 187 9.55 -6.17 -10.43
N CYS A 188 9.55 -6.30 -11.75
CA CYS A 188 10.19 -7.45 -12.42
C CYS A 188 11.63 -7.09 -12.73
N LEU A 189 12.55 -7.96 -12.32
CA LEU A 189 13.98 -7.83 -12.59
C LEU A 189 14.44 -9.02 -13.45
N TYR A 190 15.48 -8.83 -14.24
CA TYR A 190 16.17 -9.90 -14.94
C TYR A 190 17.68 -9.65 -14.89
N ILE A 191 18.47 -10.71 -15.04
CA ILE A 191 19.92 -10.63 -15.15
C ILE A 191 20.35 -11.23 -16.48
N VAL A 192 21.26 -10.57 -17.19
CA VAL A 192 21.83 -11.12 -18.42
C VAL A 192 23.01 -12.00 -18.03
N PRO A 193 23.15 -13.22 -18.59
CA PRO A 193 24.29 -14.08 -18.30
C PRO A 193 25.62 -13.37 -18.56
N GLY A 194 26.47 -13.30 -17.53
CA GLY A 194 27.77 -12.61 -17.59
C GLY A 194 27.75 -11.14 -17.12
N GLU A 195 26.60 -10.59 -16.80
CA GLU A 195 26.46 -9.32 -16.08
C GLU A 195 26.31 -9.55 -14.57
N ASP A 196 26.65 -8.56 -13.77
CA ASP A 196 26.58 -8.56 -12.30
C ASP A 196 25.48 -7.63 -11.75
N ALA A 197 24.68 -7.02 -12.64
CA ALA A 197 23.63 -6.08 -12.29
C ALA A 197 22.24 -6.57 -12.73
N TRP A 198 21.27 -6.43 -11.84
CA TRP A 198 19.85 -6.63 -12.14
C TRP A 198 19.34 -5.49 -13.02
N ARG A 199 18.47 -5.83 -13.98
CA ARG A 199 17.89 -4.90 -14.95
C ARG A 199 16.37 -5.00 -14.92
N SER A 200 15.70 -3.87 -15.11
CA SER A 200 14.23 -3.78 -15.19
C SER A 200 13.72 -3.43 -16.59
N GLY A 201 14.62 -3.08 -17.52
CA GLY A 201 14.28 -2.58 -18.85
C GLY A 201 13.53 -3.60 -19.71
N GLY A 202 12.27 -3.31 -20.05
CA GLY A 202 11.46 -4.15 -20.95
C GLY A 202 10.62 -5.23 -20.27
N CYS A 203 10.63 -5.32 -18.93
CA CYS A 203 9.75 -6.20 -18.17
C CYS A 203 8.55 -5.40 -17.61
N LYS A 204 7.34 -5.92 -17.80
CA LYS A 204 6.13 -5.37 -17.16
C LYS A 204 5.59 -6.34 -16.14
N VAL A 205 5.28 -5.82 -14.95
CA VAL A 205 4.50 -6.51 -13.92
C VAL A 205 3.03 -6.40 -14.33
N SER A 206 2.38 -7.52 -14.62
CA SER A 206 0.92 -7.57 -14.80
C SER A 206 0.30 -8.25 -13.58
N SER A 207 -0.71 -7.63 -12.99
CA SER A 207 -1.61 -8.32 -12.06
C SER A 207 -2.50 -9.27 -12.88
N SER A 208 -2.42 -10.58 -12.59
CA SER A 208 -3.31 -11.58 -13.19
C SER A 208 -4.70 -11.46 -12.57
N SER A 209 -5.74 -11.31 -13.40
CA SER A 209 -7.14 -11.12 -13.00
C SER A 209 -7.89 -12.40 -12.58
N ASN A 210 -7.20 -13.53 -12.43
CA ASN A 210 -7.82 -14.80 -12.02
C ASN A 210 -7.32 -15.23 -10.64
N ASN A 211 -8.01 -14.82 -9.56
CA ASN A 211 -8.08 -15.41 -8.18
C ASN A 211 -6.86 -16.15 -7.58
N SER A 212 -5.67 -15.92 -8.12
CA SER A 212 -4.39 -16.53 -7.81
C SER A 212 -3.37 -15.53 -8.31
N LEU A 213 -2.88 -14.71 -7.38
CA LEU A 213 -1.97 -13.60 -7.64
C LEU A 213 -0.57 -14.16 -7.90
N LEU A 214 -0.42 -14.87 -9.03
CA LEU A 214 0.87 -15.04 -9.65
C LEU A 214 1.20 -13.69 -10.29
N VAL A 215 2.20 -13.00 -9.74
CA VAL A 215 2.90 -11.93 -10.45
C VAL A 215 3.60 -12.61 -11.63
N VAL A 216 3.03 -12.49 -12.83
CA VAL A 216 3.63 -13.08 -14.03
C VAL A 216 4.50 -12.02 -14.70
N PRO A 217 5.83 -12.19 -14.70
CA PRO A 217 6.70 -11.34 -15.51
C PRO A 217 6.39 -11.56 -17.00
N LEU A 218 6.10 -10.48 -17.72
CA LEU A 218 6.10 -10.50 -19.18
C LEU A 218 7.40 -9.83 -19.65
N CYS A 219 8.43 -10.64 -19.89
CA CYS A 219 9.68 -10.18 -20.52
C CYS A 219 9.87 -10.93 -21.86
N HIS A 220 10.30 -10.22 -22.91
CA HIS A 220 10.66 -10.86 -24.18
C HIS A 220 12.08 -11.44 -24.10
N ASN A 221 12.22 -12.74 -24.38
CA ASN A 221 13.48 -13.43 -24.77
C ASN A 221 14.59 -13.73 -23.74
N PHE A 222 14.32 -13.78 -22.42
CA PHE A 222 15.38 -14.11 -21.44
C PHE A 222 14.93 -15.15 -20.39
N GLU A 223 15.91 -15.82 -19.79
CA GLU A 223 15.74 -16.63 -18.57
C GLU A 223 15.29 -15.68 -17.44
N GLN A 224 14.13 -15.95 -16.84
CA GLN A 224 13.45 -15.03 -15.92
C GLN A 224 13.57 -15.52 -14.48
N GLU A 225 14.06 -14.64 -13.60
CA GLU A 225 13.88 -14.77 -12.15
C GLU A 225 13.03 -13.60 -11.66
N CYS A 226 11.84 -13.89 -11.14
CA CYS A 226 10.97 -12.87 -10.57
C CYS A 226 11.18 -12.84 -9.05
N SER A 227 11.58 -11.67 -8.53
CA SER A 227 11.83 -11.47 -7.10
C SER A 227 10.72 -10.60 -6.50
N GLN A 228 10.01 -11.11 -5.49
CA GLN A 228 9.24 -10.27 -4.59
C GLN A 228 10.20 -9.78 -3.51
N LEU A 229 10.47 -8.47 -3.46
CA LEU A 229 11.28 -7.87 -2.41
C LEU A 229 10.41 -7.69 -1.17
N GLU A 230 10.29 -8.76 -0.37
CA GLU A 230 9.88 -8.66 1.02
C GLU A 230 11.14 -8.47 1.88
N GLY A 231 11.03 -7.65 2.93
CA GLY A 231 12.11 -7.36 3.88
C GLY A 231 13.00 -8.58 4.13
N MET A 232 14.21 -8.55 3.56
CA MET A 232 15.28 -9.54 3.72
C MET A 232 15.01 -11.02 3.38
N MET A 233 13.94 -11.40 2.67
CA MET A 233 13.83 -12.77 2.10
C MET A 233 13.45 -12.77 0.62
N LEU A 234 14.41 -13.21 -0.20
CA LEU A 234 14.27 -13.41 -1.63
C LEU A 234 13.56 -14.74 -1.88
N THR A 235 12.23 -14.72 -2.05
CA THR A 235 11.49 -15.91 -2.48
C THR A 235 11.69 -16.09 -3.98
N ARG A 236 12.52 -17.08 -4.35
CA ARG A 236 12.87 -17.38 -5.75
C ARG A 236 11.74 -18.15 -6.44
N PHE A 237 11.23 -17.62 -7.54
CA PHE A 237 10.39 -18.37 -8.47
C PHE A 237 11.14 -18.55 -9.80
N LEU A 238 11.56 -19.78 -10.08
CA LEU A 238 12.13 -20.16 -11.38
C LEU A 238 10.99 -20.54 -12.33
N PHE A 239 10.80 -19.75 -13.38
CA PHE A 239 9.91 -20.12 -14.49
C PHE A 239 10.77 -20.52 -15.69
N SER A 240 10.78 -21.82 -16.02
CA SER A 240 11.25 -22.29 -17.33
C SER A 240 10.13 -22.06 -18.36
N PRO A 241 10.38 -21.34 -19.47
CA PRO A 241 9.43 -21.34 -20.56
C PRO A 241 9.35 -22.75 -21.14
N LEU A 242 8.15 -23.34 -21.09
CA LEU A 242 7.82 -24.52 -21.88
C LEU A 242 8.05 -24.18 -23.35
N LEU A 243 9.13 -24.72 -23.92
CA LEU A 243 9.38 -24.78 -25.36
C LEU A 243 8.13 -25.31 -26.06
N HIS A 244 7.39 -24.43 -26.73
CA HIS A 244 6.45 -24.84 -27.76
C HIS A 244 7.27 -25.35 -28.96
N ASN A 245 7.30 -26.66 -29.12
CA ASN A 245 7.74 -27.29 -30.36
C ASN A 245 6.77 -26.92 -31.48
N HIS A 246 7.31 -26.34 -32.55
CA HIS A 246 6.86 -26.59 -33.92
C HIS A 246 8.05 -26.60 -34.86
#